data_AF-A0A1G2BN10-F1
#
_entry.id   AF-A0A1G2BN10-F1
#
_cell.length_a   1.000
_cell.length_b   1.000
_cell.length_c   1.000
_cell.angle_alpha   90.00
_cell.angle_beta   90.00
_cell.angle_gamma   90.00
#
_symmetry.space_group_name_H-M   'P 1'
#
loop_
_entity.id
_entity.type
_entity.pdbx_description
1 polymer ?
#
loop_
_entity_poly.entity_id
_entity_poly.type
_entity_poly.pdbx_seq_one_letter_code
_entity_poly.pdbx_strand_id
1 'polypeptide(L)'
;MKQRVSIGIVIILFLLLAAMFLFLAYAPSGATANPVFASVYPGPLRLPERSKTDGCTARNGLPDPRCTPGAVFPDATKETVCTKGYTKTVRDVSVKLKKQVYAEYSLSYPQAPGAYEADHFIPLELGGNNDIANLFPEAARPTPGFREKDLVENYLNDVVCDGRISLVTAQKLISTNWVAVYDSLSREEIQKLKREFSRW
;
A
#
# COMPACT_ATOMS: atom_id res chain seq x y z
N MET A 1 -65.48 25.43 1.98
CA MET A 1 -64.29 25.89 1.23
C MET A 1 -63.52 24.69 0.71
N LYS A 2 -63.53 24.40 -0.60
CA LYS A 2 -62.71 23.32 -1.19
C LYS A 2 -61.33 23.89 -1.50
N GLN A 3 -60.31 23.46 -0.76
CA GLN A 3 -58.91 23.80 -1.02
C GLN A 3 -58.54 23.29 -2.43
N ARG A 4 -58.37 24.21 -3.39
CA ARG A 4 -57.79 23.89 -4.69
C ARG A 4 -56.28 23.77 -4.49
N VAL A 5 -55.80 22.57 -4.24
CA VAL A 5 -54.37 22.29 -4.35
C VAL A 5 -54.01 22.51 -5.83
N SER A 6 -53.14 23.48 -6.09
CA SER A 6 -52.70 23.77 -7.46
C SER A 6 -52.00 22.55 -8.03
N ILE A 7 -52.37 22.14 -9.24
CA ILE A 7 -51.75 21.00 -9.95
C ILE A 7 -50.21 21.17 -9.99
N GLY A 8 -49.72 22.40 -10.05
CA GLY A 8 -48.29 22.70 -9.97
C GLY A 8 -47.63 22.25 -8.65
N ILE A 9 -48.33 22.34 -7.51
CA ILE A 9 -47.80 21.89 -6.21
C ILE A 9 -47.66 20.37 -6.16
N VAL A 10 -48.63 19.64 -6.75
CA VAL A 10 -48.59 18.16 -6.80
C VAL A 10 -47.44 17.68 -7.69
N ILE A 11 -47.22 18.34 -8.83
CA ILE A 11 -46.12 18.00 -9.75
C ILE A 11 -44.76 18.28 -9.09
N ILE A 12 -44.60 19.42 -8.40
CA ILE A 12 -43.34 19.76 -7.71
C ILE A 12 -43.05 18.73 -6.60
N LEU A 13 -44.04 18.36 -5.79
CA LEU A 13 -43.86 17.35 -4.75
C LEU A 13 -43.48 15.98 -5.33
N PHE A 14 -44.09 15.59 -6.47
CA PHE A 14 -43.78 14.34 -7.14
C PHE A 14 -42.36 14.32 -7.71
N LEU A 15 -41.90 15.42 -8.31
CA LEU A 15 -40.53 15.56 -8.82
C LEU A 15 -39.49 15.57 -7.69
N LEU A 16 -39.78 16.24 -6.57
CA LEU A 16 -38.90 16.22 -5.38
C LEU A 16 -38.82 14.83 -4.75
N LEU A 17 -39.94 14.12 -4.65
CA LEU A 17 -39.97 12.73 -4.18
C LEU A 17 -39.21 11.78 -5.12
N ALA A 18 -39.39 11.92 -6.44
CA ALA A 18 -38.65 11.13 -7.42
C ALA A 18 -37.14 11.41 -7.38
N ALA A 19 -36.74 12.68 -7.26
CA ALA A 19 -35.34 13.06 -7.11
C ALA A 19 -34.74 12.54 -5.80
N MET A 20 -35.49 12.54 -4.69
CA MET A 20 -35.06 11.98 -3.40
C MET A 20 -34.93 10.45 -3.47
N PHE A 21 -35.85 9.76 -4.15
CA PHE A 21 -35.75 8.31 -4.39
C PHE A 21 -34.57 7.96 -5.29
N LEU A 22 -34.32 8.73 -6.35
CA LEU A 22 -33.12 8.60 -7.19
C LEU A 22 -31.83 8.85 -6.38
N PHE A 23 -31.81 9.86 -5.52
CA PHE A 23 -30.65 10.16 -4.68
C PHE A 23 -30.39 9.08 -3.61
N LEU A 24 -31.43 8.49 -3.03
CA LEU A 24 -31.30 7.37 -2.08
C LEU A 24 -30.93 6.06 -2.76
N ALA A 25 -31.44 5.79 -3.97
CA ALA A 25 -31.09 4.60 -4.74
C ALA A 25 -29.66 4.66 -5.33
N TYR A 26 -29.13 5.87 -5.52
CA TYR A 26 -27.79 6.11 -6.05
C TYR A 26 -26.83 6.71 -5.02
N ALA A 27 -27.23 6.76 -3.74
CA ALA A 27 -26.31 7.08 -2.67
C ALA A 27 -25.21 6.03 -2.71
N PRO A 28 -23.93 6.42 -2.92
CA PRO A 28 -22.85 5.46 -2.98
C PRO A 28 -22.87 4.71 -1.66
N SER A 29 -23.11 3.40 -1.73
CA SER A 29 -22.96 2.49 -0.61
C SER A 29 -21.62 2.81 0.03
N GLY A 30 -21.65 3.39 1.24
CA GLY A 30 -20.44 3.87 1.90
C GLY A 30 -19.40 2.78 1.82
N ALA A 31 -18.28 3.04 1.15
CA ALA A 31 -17.21 2.07 0.98
C ALA A 31 -16.87 1.54 2.37
N THR A 32 -17.16 0.26 2.61
CA THR A 32 -16.86 -0.37 3.89
C THR A 32 -15.36 -0.22 4.09
N ALA A 33 -14.95 0.53 5.11
CA ALA A 33 -13.54 0.75 5.38
C ALA A 33 -12.84 -0.61 5.51
N ASN A 34 -11.74 -0.81 4.77
CA ASN A 34 -10.99 -2.05 4.82
C ASN A 34 -10.62 -2.35 6.29
N PRO A 35 -11.02 -3.50 6.86
CA PRO A 35 -10.86 -3.79 8.29
C PRO A 35 -9.40 -3.75 8.74
N VAL A 36 -8.45 -3.97 7.82
CA VAL A 36 -7.02 -3.86 8.12
C VAL A 36 -6.66 -2.42 8.53
N PHE A 37 -7.31 -1.40 7.97
CA PHE A 37 -7.05 0.00 8.34
C PHE A 37 -7.51 0.32 9.76
N ALA A 38 -8.64 -0.24 10.18
CA ALA A 38 -9.19 -0.05 11.52
C ALA A 38 -8.32 -0.68 12.62
N SER A 39 -7.45 -1.63 12.25
CA SER A 39 -6.54 -2.31 13.19
C SER A 39 -5.29 -1.49 13.56
N VAL A 40 -5.03 -0.38 12.85
CA VAL A 40 -3.80 0.41 13.02
C VAL A 40 -4.02 1.54 14.00
N TYR A 41 -3.27 1.53 15.11
CA TYR A 41 -3.32 2.60 16.09
C TYR A 41 -2.81 3.94 15.54
N PRO A 42 -3.56 5.04 15.74
CA PRO A 42 -3.09 6.38 15.41
C PRO A 42 -1.87 6.72 16.27
N GLY A 43 -0.86 7.32 15.65
CA GLY A 43 0.38 7.70 16.32
C GLY A 43 1.57 7.75 15.36
N PRO A 44 2.74 8.20 15.83
CA PRO A 44 3.94 8.26 15.00
C PRO A 44 4.37 6.87 14.52
N LEU A 45 5.09 6.83 13.40
CA LEU A 45 5.80 5.63 12.98
C LEU A 45 6.94 5.35 13.96
N ARG A 46 7.07 4.10 14.41
CA ARG A 46 8.15 3.64 15.28
C ARG A 46 8.75 2.38 14.68
N LEU A 47 9.85 2.54 13.96
CA LEU A 47 10.60 1.41 13.40
C LEU A 47 11.69 1.01 14.40
N PRO A 48 11.87 -0.29 14.70
CA PRO A 48 12.98 -0.74 15.52
C PRO A 48 14.33 -0.38 14.89
N GLU A 49 15.35 -0.19 15.72
CA GLU A 49 16.72 -0.11 15.21
C GLU A 49 17.18 -1.48 14.70
N ARG A 50 17.93 -1.46 13.60
CA ARG A 50 18.56 -2.66 13.05
C ARG A 50 19.61 -3.19 14.03
N SER A 51 19.48 -4.46 14.40
CA SER A 51 20.29 -5.10 15.45
C SER A 51 21.05 -6.34 14.97
N LYS A 52 20.89 -6.72 13.70
CA LYS A 52 21.52 -7.91 13.11
C LYS A 52 21.96 -7.63 11.67
N THR A 53 23.09 -8.21 11.28
CA THR A 53 23.71 -7.97 9.96
C THR A 53 24.15 -9.25 9.25
N ASP A 54 23.82 -10.42 9.78
CA ASP A 54 24.13 -11.73 9.20
C ASP A 54 23.12 -12.78 9.67
N GLY A 55 23.07 -13.95 9.05
CA GLY A 55 22.18 -15.05 9.47
C GLY A 55 20.69 -14.69 9.45
N CYS A 56 20.30 -13.69 8.66
CA CYS A 56 18.93 -13.21 8.52
C CYS A 56 18.05 -14.28 7.89
N THR A 57 16.74 -14.26 8.18
CA THR A 57 15.79 -15.22 7.61
C THR A 57 14.47 -14.54 7.28
N ALA A 58 14.12 -14.53 6.00
CA ALA A 58 12.79 -14.15 5.56
C ALA A 58 11.80 -15.30 5.83
N ARG A 59 10.59 -14.97 6.28
CA ARG A 59 9.53 -15.95 6.59
C ARG A 59 8.18 -15.41 6.13
N ASN A 60 7.43 -16.22 5.37
CA ASN A 60 6.08 -15.90 4.90
C ASN A 60 5.99 -14.51 4.22
N GLY A 61 6.95 -14.20 3.34
CA GLY A 61 7.01 -12.91 2.64
C GLY A 61 7.56 -11.73 3.45
N LEU A 62 7.81 -11.89 4.76
CA LEU A 62 8.34 -10.84 5.62
C LEU A 62 9.85 -11.02 5.88
N PRO A 63 10.62 -9.92 6.01
CA PRO A 63 12.03 -9.99 6.36
C PRO A 63 12.27 -10.41 7.83
N ASP A 64 13.53 -10.68 8.20
CA ASP A 64 13.93 -10.75 9.61
C ASP A 64 13.88 -9.33 10.20
N PRO A 65 13.02 -9.04 11.19
CA PRO A 65 12.84 -7.68 11.71
C PRO A 65 14.09 -7.13 12.40
N ARG A 66 15.07 -7.98 12.77
CA ARG A 66 16.34 -7.50 13.33
C ARG A 66 17.32 -7.07 12.24
N CYS A 67 17.18 -7.59 11.02
CA CYS A 67 18.01 -7.24 9.87
C CYS A 67 17.41 -6.13 9.02
N THR A 68 16.10 -6.22 8.77
CA THR A 68 15.35 -5.27 7.95
C THR A 68 14.10 -4.81 8.71
N PRO A 69 14.25 -3.99 9.77
CA PRO A 69 13.11 -3.43 10.50
C PRO A 69 12.25 -2.46 9.68
N GLY A 70 12.74 -2.04 8.51
CA GLY A 70 12.19 -0.94 7.72
C GLY A 70 12.93 0.36 8.03
N ALA A 71 12.99 1.26 7.04
CA ALA A 71 13.46 2.62 7.23
C ALA A 71 12.82 3.56 6.20
N VAL A 72 12.63 4.82 6.58
CA VAL A 72 11.97 5.86 5.76
C VAL A 72 12.87 7.08 5.59
N PHE A 73 12.64 7.86 4.54
CA PHE A 73 13.28 9.17 4.42
C PHE A 73 12.71 10.11 5.49
N PRO A 74 13.55 10.85 6.23
CA PRO A 74 13.11 11.71 7.33
C PRO A 74 12.23 12.88 6.86
N ASP A 75 12.34 13.26 5.58
CA ASP A 75 11.59 14.32 4.91
C ASP A 75 10.45 13.80 4.02
N ALA A 76 10.14 12.49 4.05
CA ALA A 76 9.02 11.95 3.29
C ALA A 76 7.69 12.52 3.78
N THR A 77 6.96 13.17 2.88
CA THR A 77 5.59 13.64 3.13
C THR A 77 4.60 13.02 2.14
N LYS A 78 3.30 13.15 2.43
CA LYS A 78 2.25 12.75 1.48
C LYS A 78 2.44 13.46 0.13
N GLU A 79 2.72 14.76 0.17
CA GLU A 79 2.84 15.60 -1.01
C GLU A 79 4.01 15.15 -1.90
N THR A 80 5.14 14.78 -1.30
CA THR A 80 6.30 14.29 -2.05
C THR A 80 6.02 12.92 -2.65
N VAL A 81 5.49 11.96 -1.89
CA VAL A 81 5.29 10.59 -2.38
C VAL A 81 4.17 10.47 -3.42
N CYS A 82 3.20 11.41 -3.40
CA CYS A 82 2.14 11.49 -4.40
C CYS A 82 2.52 12.30 -5.65
N THR A 83 3.77 12.79 -5.73
CA THR A 83 4.27 13.45 -6.93
C THR A 83 4.64 12.42 -7.99
N LYS A 84 4.08 12.57 -9.20
CA LYS A 84 4.34 11.66 -10.32
C LYS A 84 5.86 11.55 -10.60
N GLY A 85 6.38 10.33 -10.52
CA GLY A 85 7.79 10.03 -10.79
C GLY A 85 8.73 10.20 -9.59
N TYR A 86 8.21 10.48 -8.39
CA TYR A 86 8.99 10.61 -7.16
C TYR A 86 9.99 9.47 -6.94
N THR A 87 9.56 8.21 -7.08
CA THR A 87 10.45 7.07 -6.85
C THR A 87 11.69 7.07 -7.76
N LYS A 88 11.59 7.64 -8.97
CA LYS A 88 12.74 7.77 -9.90
C LYS A 88 13.77 8.80 -9.43
N THR A 89 13.37 9.77 -8.61
CA THR A 89 14.28 10.81 -8.11
C THR A 89 15.03 10.37 -6.86
N VAL A 90 14.49 9.41 -6.11
CA VAL A 90 15.07 8.96 -4.83
C VAL A 90 15.64 7.54 -4.85
N ARG A 91 15.38 6.74 -5.89
CA ARG A 91 15.88 5.35 -5.98
C ARG A 91 17.41 5.34 -6.16
N ASP A 92 18.11 4.78 -5.18
CA ASP A 92 19.56 4.62 -5.22
C ASP A 92 20.00 3.35 -4.48
N VAL A 93 19.95 2.20 -5.16
CA VAL A 93 20.39 0.91 -4.62
C VAL A 93 21.50 0.34 -5.48
N SER A 94 22.74 0.54 -5.05
CA SER A 94 23.94 0.08 -5.75
C SER A 94 24.01 -1.46 -5.83
N VAL A 95 24.74 -1.99 -6.83
CA VAL A 95 25.03 -3.43 -6.92
C VAL A 95 25.77 -3.95 -5.67
N LYS A 96 26.65 -3.13 -5.08
CA LYS A 96 27.34 -3.47 -3.83
C LYS A 96 26.33 -3.70 -2.70
N LEU A 97 25.35 -2.81 -2.57
CA LEU A 97 24.30 -2.92 -1.56
C LEU A 97 23.41 -4.15 -1.80
N LYS A 98 23.01 -4.44 -3.05
CA LYS A 98 22.27 -5.66 -3.39
C LYS A 98 23.03 -6.92 -2.99
N LYS A 99 24.33 -7.01 -3.30
CA LYS A 99 25.19 -8.12 -2.88
C LYS A 99 25.21 -8.29 -1.37
N GLN A 100 25.28 -7.19 -0.63
CA GLN A 100 25.24 -7.22 0.83
C GLN A 100 23.89 -7.78 1.31
N VAL A 101 22.76 -7.26 0.81
CA VAL A 101 21.42 -7.77 1.15
C VAL A 101 21.32 -9.29 1.02
N TYR A 102 21.75 -9.86 -0.11
CA TYR A 102 21.72 -11.32 -0.28
C TYR A 102 22.65 -12.06 0.69
N ALA A 103 23.86 -11.54 0.92
CA ALA A 103 24.82 -12.16 1.84
C ALA A 103 24.29 -12.22 3.28
N GLU A 104 23.63 -11.17 3.78
CA GLU A 104 23.08 -11.15 5.15
C GLU A 104 21.99 -12.22 5.35
N TYR A 105 21.25 -12.55 4.30
CA TYR A 105 20.23 -13.61 4.26
C TYR A 105 20.79 -14.99 3.85
N SER A 106 22.12 -15.15 3.81
CA SER A 106 22.80 -16.40 3.41
C SER A 106 22.41 -16.88 2.01
N LEU A 107 22.12 -15.94 1.10
CA LEU A 107 21.82 -16.20 -0.30
C LEU A 107 23.01 -15.83 -1.19
N SER A 108 23.20 -16.58 -2.27
CA SER A 108 24.23 -16.26 -3.28
C SER A 108 23.84 -15.03 -4.11
N TYR A 109 24.81 -14.46 -4.82
CA TYR A 109 24.55 -13.45 -5.85
C TYR A 109 25.39 -13.75 -7.10
N PRO A 110 24.82 -13.67 -8.32
CA PRO A 110 23.44 -13.28 -8.62
C PRO A 110 22.44 -14.41 -8.30
N GLN A 111 21.19 -14.03 -8.06
CA GLN A 111 20.06 -14.97 -8.03
C GLN A 111 19.62 -15.32 -9.45
N ALA A 112 18.93 -16.45 -9.60
CA ALA A 112 18.30 -16.80 -10.87
C ALA A 112 17.28 -15.72 -11.28
N PRO A 113 17.18 -15.37 -12.58
CA PRO A 113 16.20 -14.39 -13.05
C PRO A 113 14.79 -14.73 -12.57
N GLY A 114 14.13 -13.77 -11.92
CA GLY A 114 12.76 -13.94 -11.39
C GLY A 114 12.63 -14.79 -10.14
N ALA A 115 13.73 -15.19 -9.47
CA ALA A 115 13.66 -15.91 -8.20
C ALA A 115 13.51 -14.95 -7.00
N TYR A 116 14.28 -13.86 -7.01
CA TYR A 116 14.28 -12.84 -5.96
C TYR A 116 14.50 -11.44 -6.52
N GLU A 117 14.01 -10.45 -5.77
CA GLU A 117 14.34 -9.03 -5.94
C GLU A 117 14.97 -8.51 -4.64
N ALA A 118 16.04 -7.73 -4.74
CA ALA A 118 16.57 -7.01 -3.59
C ALA A 118 15.82 -5.67 -3.52
N ASP A 119 14.77 -5.63 -2.71
CA ASP A 119 13.79 -4.55 -2.73
C ASP A 119 13.42 -4.04 -1.34
N HIS A 120 12.68 -2.94 -1.34
CA HIS A 120 12.34 -2.11 -0.21
C HIS A 120 11.18 -2.70 0.62
N PHE A 121 11.40 -2.94 1.92
CA PHE A 121 10.34 -3.41 2.82
C PHE A 121 9.22 -2.40 2.98
N ILE A 122 9.56 -1.14 3.29
CA ILE A 122 8.67 0.01 3.06
C ILE A 122 9.06 0.58 1.71
N PRO A 123 8.17 0.61 0.70
CA PRO A 123 8.53 1.02 -0.65
C PRO A 123 8.80 2.51 -0.74
N LEU A 124 9.57 2.89 -1.76
CA LEU A 124 9.89 4.30 -2.04
C LEU A 124 8.62 5.14 -2.22
N GLU A 125 7.55 4.61 -2.82
CA GLU A 125 6.28 5.31 -2.99
C GLU A 125 5.46 5.49 -1.71
N LEU A 126 5.91 4.90 -0.60
CA LEU A 126 5.43 5.20 0.75
C LEU A 126 6.52 5.87 1.60
N GLY A 127 7.53 6.47 0.96
CA GLY A 127 8.60 7.22 1.62
C GLY A 127 9.66 6.33 2.28
N GLY A 128 9.70 5.04 1.98
CA GLY A 128 10.82 4.18 2.35
C GLY A 128 12.15 4.70 1.81
N ASN A 129 13.27 4.40 2.46
CA ASN A 129 14.60 4.85 2.02
C ASN A 129 15.46 3.70 1.48
N ASN A 130 16.62 4.02 0.90
CA ASN A 130 17.54 3.03 0.34
C ASN A 130 18.50 2.38 1.36
N ASP A 131 18.26 2.55 2.67
CA ASP A 131 19.10 1.94 3.69
C ASP A 131 18.96 0.41 3.65
N ILE A 132 20.04 -0.31 3.99
CA ILE A 132 19.99 -1.76 4.12
C ILE A 132 18.96 -2.22 5.17
N ALA A 133 18.70 -1.41 6.19
CA ALA A 133 17.64 -1.65 7.18
C ALA A 133 16.23 -1.67 6.55
N ASN A 134 16.08 -1.20 5.32
CA ASN A 134 14.85 -1.25 4.54
C ASN A 134 14.94 -2.17 3.33
N LEU A 135 16.02 -2.92 3.12
CA LEU A 135 16.15 -3.83 1.97
C LEU A 135 16.20 -5.29 2.40
N PHE A 136 15.57 -6.17 1.63
CA PHE A 136 15.63 -7.62 1.83
C PHE A 136 15.45 -8.39 0.51
N PRO A 137 15.82 -9.68 0.45
CA PRO A 137 15.55 -10.51 -0.72
C PRO A 137 14.08 -10.96 -0.75
N GLU A 138 13.28 -10.31 -1.58
CA GLU A 138 11.88 -10.62 -1.82
C GLU A 138 11.74 -11.78 -2.79
N ALA A 139 11.21 -12.91 -2.32
CA ALA A 139 11.06 -14.10 -3.14
C ALA A 139 9.86 -14.01 -4.10
N ALA A 140 9.99 -14.59 -5.29
CA ALA A 140 8.82 -14.83 -6.16
C ALA A 140 7.87 -15.89 -5.61
N ARG A 141 8.41 -16.86 -4.85
CA ARG A 141 7.69 -18.04 -4.35
C ARG A 141 8.11 -18.37 -2.91
N PRO A 142 7.22 -18.97 -2.10
CA PRO A 142 5.79 -19.20 -2.37
C PRO A 142 5.02 -17.87 -2.52
N THR A 143 3.82 -17.94 -3.11
CA THR A 143 2.95 -16.76 -3.22
C THR A 143 2.13 -16.55 -1.94
N PRO A 144 1.80 -15.30 -1.56
CA PRO A 144 2.14 -14.06 -2.27
C PRO A 144 3.65 -13.75 -2.22
N GLY A 145 4.22 -13.37 -3.38
CA GLY A 145 5.63 -12.99 -3.55
C GLY A 145 5.78 -11.52 -3.97
N PHE A 146 6.94 -11.13 -4.51
CA PHE A 146 7.21 -9.73 -4.87
C PHE A 146 6.11 -9.11 -5.75
N ARG A 147 5.57 -9.85 -6.74
CA ARG A 147 4.48 -9.38 -7.62
C ARG A 147 3.16 -9.10 -6.91
N GLU A 148 2.90 -9.79 -5.80
CA GLU A 148 1.73 -9.53 -4.97
C GLU A 148 1.97 -8.38 -4.01
N LYS A 149 3.19 -8.24 -3.47
CA LYS A 149 3.59 -7.10 -2.65
C LYS A 149 3.49 -5.81 -3.45
N ASP A 150 4.04 -5.78 -4.66
CA ASP A 150 3.83 -4.81 -5.72
C ASP A 150 2.39 -4.25 -5.84
N LEU A 151 1.38 -5.13 -5.77
CA LEU A 151 -0.03 -4.70 -5.78
C LEU A 151 -0.43 -3.99 -4.48
N VAL A 152 0.09 -4.47 -3.33
CA VAL A 152 -0.09 -3.82 -2.02
C VAL A 152 0.55 -2.45 -1.99
N GLU A 153 1.75 -2.28 -2.55
CA GLU A 153 2.43 -0.99 -2.62
C GLU A 153 1.56 0.04 -3.34
N ASN A 154 1.16 -0.29 -4.59
CA ASN A 154 0.34 0.62 -5.39
C ASN A 154 -1.01 0.92 -4.72
N TYR A 155 -1.65 -0.11 -4.15
CA TYR A 155 -2.89 0.08 -3.40
C TYR A 155 -2.73 1.05 -2.24
N LEU A 156 -1.66 0.88 -1.45
CA LEU A 156 -1.36 1.72 -0.30
C LEU A 156 -0.99 3.15 -0.72
N ASN A 157 -0.26 3.32 -1.83
CA ASN A 157 0.03 4.64 -2.39
C ASN A 157 -1.27 5.33 -2.84
N ASP A 158 -2.11 4.65 -3.61
CA ASP A 158 -3.41 5.17 -4.09
C ASP A 158 -4.28 5.67 -2.92
N VAL A 159 -4.46 4.85 -1.89
CA VAL A 159 -5.31 5.22 -0.73
C VAL A 159 -4.70 6.38 0.09
N VAL A 160 -3.37 6.52 0.12
CA VAL A 160 -2.68 7.67 0.75
C VAL A 160 -2.90 8.93 -0.09
N CYS A 161 -2.71 8.84 -1.40
CA CYS A 161 -2.84 9.98 -2.30
C CYS A 161 -4.29 10.49 -2.38
N ASP A 162 -5.26 9.57 -2.36
CA ASP A 162 -6.69 9.88 -2.20
C ASP A 162 -7.04 10.50 -0.83
N GLY A 163 -6.14 10.40 0.16
CA GLY A 163 -6.39 10.88 1.52
C GLY A 163 -7.30 9.99 2.35
N ARG A 164 -7.51 8.73 1.93
CA ARG A 164 -8.30 7.74 2.68
C ARG A 164 -7.58 7.28 3.95
N ILE A 165 -6.25 7.24 3.92
CA ILE A 165 -5.40 6.99 5.11
C ILE A 165 -4.20 7.95 5.11
N SER A 166 -3.53 8.06 6.26
CA SER A 166 -2.28 8.81 6.37
C SER A 166 -1.09 8.01 5.81
N LEU A 167 -0.03 8.70 5.37
CA LEU A 167 1.23 8.06 4.97
C LEU A 167 1.79 7.16 6.08
N VAL A 168 1.75 7.63 7.33
CA VAL A 168 2.20 6.86 8.51
C VAL A 168 1.37 5.59 8.71
N THR A 169 0.07 5.64 8.44
CA THR A 169 -0.79 4.44 8.50
C THR A 169 -0.35 3.42 7.45
N ALA A 170 -0.09 3.84 6.21
CA ALA A 170 0.39 2.94 5.15
C ALA A 170 1.77 2.34 5.48
N GLN A 171 2.69 3.15 5.98
CA GLN A 171 4.02 2.69 6.43
C GLN A 171 3.91 1.65 7.54
N LYS A 172 3.01 1.83 8.51
CA LYS A 172 2.74 0.83 9.55
C LYS A 172 2.17 -0.46 8.99
N LEU A 173 1.20 -0.37 8.07
CA LEU A 173 0.57 -1.54 7.46
C LEU A 173 1.59 -2.42 6.76
N ILE A 174 2.40 -1.84 5.87
CA ILE A 174 3.35 -2.58 5.06
C ILE A 174 4.51 -3.15 5.89
N SER A 175 5.02 -2.38 6.86
CA SER A 175 6.11 -2.81 7.75
C SER A 175 5.68 -3.77 8.87
N THR A 176 4.37 -3.90 9.13
CA THR A 176 3.85 -4.88 10.09
C THR A 176 3.59 -6.21 9.42
N ASN A 177 2.76 -6.20 8.36
CA ASN A 177 2.36 -7.41 7.65
C ASN A 177 1.70 -7.05 6.31
N TRP A 178 2.52 -6.82 5.27
CA TRP A 178 2.00 -6.54 3.93
C TRP A 178 1.15 -7.70 3.36
N VAL A 179 1.42 -8.95 3.75
CA VAL A 179 0.63 -10.13 3.33
C VAL A 179 -0.81 -10.02 3.81
N ALA A 180 -1.04 -9.55 5.04
CA ALA A 180 -2.40 -9.31 5.54
C ALA A 180 -3.12 -8.20 4.77
N VAL A 181 -2.40 -7.20 4.24
CA VAL A 181 -2.98 -6.19 3.35
C VAL A 181 -3.38 -6.86 2.03
N TYR A 182 -2.50 -7.66 1.43
CA TYR A 182 -2.81 -8.41 0.21
C TYR A 182 -4.06 -9.30 0.38
N ASP A 183 -4.12 -10.07 1.46
CA ASP A 183 -5.23 -10.98 1.75
C ASP A 183 -6.57 -10.25 1.98
N SER A 184 -6.52 -8.96 2.31
CA SER A 184 -7.70 -8.11 2.47
C SER A 184 -8.24 -7.53 1.16
N LEU A 185 -7.46 -7.58 0.07
CA LEU A 185 -7.87 -7.05 -1.22
C LEU A 185 -8.91 -7.97 -1.86
N SER A 186 -10.01 -7.37 -2.31
CA SER A 186 -11.02 -8.05 -3.11
C SER A 186 -10.45 -8.47 -4.48
N ARG A 187 -11.12 -9.43 -5.12
CA ARG A 187 -10.73 -9.86 -6.48
C ARG A 187 -10.83 -8.70 -7.47
N GLU A 188 -11.84 -7.85 -7.31
CA GLU A 188 -12.09 -6.67 -8.13
C GLU A 188 -10.97 -5.64 -7.98
N GLU A 189 -10.51 -5.38 -6.75
CA GLU A 189 -9.36 -4.51 -6.47
C GLU A 189 -8.07 -5.07 -7.09
N ILE A 190 -7.78 -6.36 -6.88
CA ILE A 190 -6.60 -7.01 -7.48
C ILE A 190 -6.64 -6.91 -9.01
N GLN A 191 -7.80 -7.15 -9.63
CA GLN A 191 -7.95 -7.05 -11.08
C GLN A 191 -7.81 -5.60 -11.58
N LYS A 192 -8.32 -4.62 -10.84
CA LYS A 192 -8.14 -3.19 -11.14
C LYS A 192 -6.65 -2.84 -11.13
N LEU A 193 -5.95 -3.15 -10.05
CA LEU A 193 -4.52 -2.88 -9.89
C LEU A 193 -3.71 -3.55 -11.02
N LYS A 194 -3.99 -4.81 -11.35
CA LYS A 194 -3.32 -5.51 -12.47
C LYS A 194 -3.52 -4.84 -13.83
N ARG A 195 -4.67 -4.21 -14.08
CA ARG A 195 -4.92 -3.48 -15.33
C ARG A 195 -4.18 -2.13 -15.35
N GLU A 196 -4.23 -1.40 -14.24
CA GLU A 196 -3.65 -0.07 -14.13
C GLU A 196 -2.12 -0.10 -14.13
N PHE A 197 -1.52 -1.07 -13.43
CA PHE A 197 -0.09 -1.21 -13.25
C PHE A 197 0.50 -2.35 -14.10
N SER A 198 -0.02 -2.59 -15.30
CA SER A 198 0.28 -3.75 -16.18
C SER A 198 1.76 -3.93 -16.64
N ARG A 199 2.67 -3.05 -16.22
CA ARG A 199 4.11 -3.16 -16.51
C ARG A 199 4.83 -3.65 -15.25
N TRP A 200 4.91 -4.96 -15.13
CA TRP A 200 5.67 -5.71 -14.14
C TRP A 200 6.83 -6.42 -14.83
#